data_AF-A0A4Y1WU37-F1
#
_entry.id   AF-A0A4Y1WU37-F1
#
_cell.length_a   1.000
_cell.length_b   1.000
_cell.length_c   1.000
_cell.angle_alpha   90.00
_cell.angle_beta   90.00
_cell.angle_gamma   90.00
#
_symmetry.space_group_name_H-M   'P 1'
#
loop_
_entity.id
_entity.type
_entity.pdbx_description
1 polymer ?
#
loop_
_entity_poly.entity_id
_entity_poly.type
_entity_poly.pdbx_seq_one_letter_code
_entity_poly.pdbx_strand_id
1 'polypeptide(L)'
;MEMVKTFKITRSTLDRALKYKGNSARDNMLRKAAFQRGGVIYLGITAPKGYLPDVDTTFENGCMRQRFGRRIEVVVYLGSNRTTIHIDGQRVASFDDLTVSTWGNMLYSLQLIYNRLADPHPAYTPKAKPAEAKVRAAIQ
;
A
#
# COMPACT_ATOMS: atom_id res chain seq x y z
N MET A 1 -10.08 16.70 14.40
CA MET A 1 -11.45 17.05 13.95
C MET A 1 -11.48 18.07 12.81
N GLU A 2 -10.35 18.66 12.40
CA GLU A 2 -10.31 19.72 11.37
C GLU A 2 -10.93 19.28 10.04
N MET A 3 -10.52 18.15 9.45
CA MET A 3 -11.10 17.67 8.18
C MET A 3 -12.62 17.42 8.19
N VAL A 4 -13.18 16.93 9.30
CA VAL A 4 -14.63 16.66 9.44
C VAL A 4 -15.41 17.98 9.35
N LYS A 5 -14.89 19.03 9.99
CA LYS A 5 -15.45 20.39 9.96
C LYS A 5 -15.24 21.05 8.60
N THR A 6 -14.02 20.98 8.06
CA THR A 6 -13.64 21.63 6.79
C THR A 6 -14.43 21.09 5.60
N PHE A 7 -14.62 19.77 5.51
CA PHE A 7 -15.35 19.14 4.40
C PHE A 7 -16.83 18.90 4.68
N LYS A 8 -17.34 19.34 5.84
CA LYS A 8 -18.72 19.12 6.30
C LYS A 8 -19.16 17.65 6.13
N ILE A 9 -18.33 16.73 6.60
CA ILE A 9 -18.57 15.28 6.49
C ILE A 9 -18.71 14.65 7.87
N THR A 10 -19.23 13.43 7.93
CA THR A 10 -19.22 12.64 9.17
C THR A 10 -17.85 12.01 9.41
N ARG A 11 -17.53 11.72 10.68
CA ARG A 11 -16.33 10.96 11.05
C ARG A 11 -16.30 9.58 10.40
N SER A 12 -17.47 8.95 10.22
CA SER A 12 -17.60 7.67 9.52
C SER A 12 -17.24 7.75 8.04
N THR A 13 -17.61 8.85 7.35
CA THR A 13 -17.24 9.07 5.94
C THR A 13 -15.73 9.27 5.80
N LEU A 14 -15.13 10.05 6.71
CA LEU A 14 -13.69 10.25 6.74
C LEU A 14 -12.95 8.93 7.03
N ASP A 15 -13.38 8.16 8.04
CA ASP A 15 -12.80 6.86 8.39
C ASP A 15 -12.88 5.87 7.23
N ARG A 16 -14.03 5.84 6.53
CA ARG A 16 -14.24 5.01 5.35
C ARG A 16 -13.28 5.39 4.21
N ALA A 17 -13.11 6.69 3.96
CA ALA A 17 -12.17 7.18 2.95
C ALA A 17 -10.72 6.82 3.30
N LEU A 18 -10.28 7.12 4.52
CA LEU A 18 -8.90 6.89 4.98
C LEU A 18 -8.54 5.41 5.06
N LYS A 19 -9.49 4.54 5.42
CA LYS A 19 -9.28 3.08 5.44
C LYS A 19 -9.48 2.41 4.08
N TYR A 20 -9.61 3.16 3.00
CA TYR A 20 -9.83 2.59 1.66
C TYR A 20 -11.04 1.64 1.59
N LYS A 21 -12.09 1.89 2.40
CA LYS A 21 -13.33 1.07 2.39
C LYS A 21 -14.27 1.38 1.21
N GLY A 22 -13.94 2.34 0.37
CA GLY A 22 -14.66 2.63 -0.88
C GLY A 22 -13.82 3.50 -1.81
N ASN A 23 -14.10 3.49 -3.12
CA ASN A 23 -13.24 4.10 -4.14
C ASN A 23 -13.91 5.27 -4.89
N SER A 24 -14.82 6.01 -4.24
CA SER A 24 -15.53 7.12 -4.89
C SER A 24 -14.62 8.34 -5.13
N ALA A 25 -14.98 9.21 -6.07
CA ALA A 25 -14.28 10.49 -6.29
C ALA A 25 -14.18 11.32 -5.00
N ARG A 26 -15.22 11.28 -4.14
CA ARG A 26 -15.24 11.93 -2.83
C ARG A 26 -14.24 11.30 -1.86
N ASP A 27 -14.10 9.98 -1.84
CA ASP A 27 -13.11 9.31 -0.99
C ASP A 27 -11.68 9.63 -1.43
N ASN A 28 -11.44 9.66 -2.74
CA ASN A 28 -10.15 10.04 -3.31
C ASN A 28 -9.80 11.50 -2.98
N MET A 29 -10.76 12.41 -3.05
CA MET A 29 -10.60 13.79 -2.61
C MET A 29 -10.22 13.88 -1.13
N LEU A 30 -10.93 13.15 -0.25
CA LEU A 30 -10.65 13.16 1.19
C LEU A 30 -9.27 12.58 1.52
N ARG A 31 -8.84 11.52 0.83
CA ARG A 31 -7.48 11.00 0.95
C ARG A 31 -6.45 12.04 0.54
N LYS A 32 -6.62 12.65 -0.64
CA LYS A 32 -5.72 13.69 -1.14
C LYS A 32 -5.62 14.86 -0.15
N ALA A 33 -6.74 15.29 0.42
CA ALA A 33 -6.79 16.33 1.42
C ALA A 33 -6.12 15.94 2.75
N ALA A 34 -6.22 14.67 3.16
CA ALA A 34 -5.51 14.16 4.34
C ALA A 34 -4.00 14.12 4.11
N PHE A 35 -3.56 13.67 2.92
CA PHE A 35 -2.13 13.64 2.56
C PHE A 35 -1.52 15.04 2.53
N GLN A 36 -2.23 16.02 1.96
CA GLN A 36 -1.80 17.42 1.98
C GLN A 36 -1.64 17.99 3.40
N ARG A 37 -2.34 17.41 4.38
CA ARG A 37 -2.29 17.78 5.79
C ARG A 37 -1.30 16.94 6.60
N GLY A 38 -0.42 16.19 5.95
CA GLY A 38 0.58 15.32 6.61
C GLY A 38 0.02 13.98 7.09
N GLY A 39 -1.16 13.58 6.63
CA GLY A 39 -1.70 12.24 6.89
C GLY A 39 -0.81 11.15 6.27
N VAL A 40 -0.64 10.04 6.99
CA VAL A 40 0.22 8.92 6.57
C VAL A 40 -0.62 7.73 6.09
N ILE A 41 -0.12 7.03 5.06
CA ILE A 41 -0.68 5.76 4.59
C ILE A 41 -0.13 4.66 5.49
N TYR A 42 -0.62 4.60 6.71
CA TYR A 42 -0.31 3.50 7.62
C TYR A 42 -1.61 3.07 8.29
N LEU A 43 -2.04 1.85 8.00
CA LEU A 43 -3.26 1.30 8.61
C LEU A 43 -3.07 0.94 10.09
N GLY A 44 -1.84 1.07 10.64
CA GLY A 44 -1.55 0.65 12.01
C GLY A 44 -1.39 -0.86 12.16
N ILE A 45 -1.24 -1.60 11.06
CA ILE A 45 -1.32 -3.06 11.05
C ILE A 45 0.07 -3.64 10.84
N THR A 46 0.47 -4.53 11.74
CA THR A 46 1.71 -5.31 11.62
C THR A 46 1.52 -6.45 10.63
N ALA A 47 2.49 -6.66 9.75
CA ALA A 47 2.49 -7.78 8.83
C ALA A 47 2.57 -9.11 9.62
N PRO A 48 1.81 -10.15 9.23
CA PRO A 48 1.93 -11.46 9.84
C PRO A 48 3.33 -12.04 9.61
N LYS A 49 3.80 -12.87 10.55
CA LYS A 49 5.13 -13.50 10.46
C LYS A 49 5.21 -14.37 9.19
N GLY A 50 6.26 -14.17 8.40
CA GLY A 50 6.45 -14.90 7.12
C GLY A 50 5.65 -14.33 5.94
N TYR A 51 5.03 -13.14 6.08
CA TYR A 51 4.41 -12.46 4.96
C TYR A 51 5.43 -12.15 3.87
N LEU A 52 5.16 -12.65 2.66
CA LEU A 52 5.88 -12.29 1.45
C LEU A 52 4.94 -11.45 0.56
N PRO A 53 5.28 -10.19 0.29
CA PRO A 53 4.46 -9.36 -0.60
C PRO A 53 4.53 -9.88 -2.03
N ASP A 54 3.37 -9.99 -2.67
CA ASP A 54 3.26 -10.32 -4.10
C ASP A 54 3.40 -9.03 -4.91
N VAL A 55 4.65 -8.64 -5.14
CA VAL A 55 5.02 -7.39 -5.81
C VAL A 55 6.01 -7.63 -6.92
N ASP A 56 5.77 -6.99 -8.06
CA ASP A 56 6.77 -6.90 -9.10
C ASP A 56 7.83 -5.90 -8.66
N THR A 57 9.08 -6.37 -8.53
CA THR A 57 10.20 -5.53 -8.11
C THR A 57 11.16 -5.32 -9.27
N THR A 58 11.44 -4.05 -9.60
CA THR A 58 12.42 -3.68 -10.63
C THR A 58 13.45 -2.70 -10.05
N PHE A 59 14.65 -2.70 -10.64
CA PHE A 59 15.76 -1.82 -10.25
C PHE A 59 16.21 -1.05 -11.48
N GLU A 60 15.99 0.27 -11.47
CA GLU A 60 16.29 1.15 -12.61
C GLU A 60 16.72 2.52 -12.10
N ASN A 61 17.75 3.12 -12.74
CA ASN A 61 18.18 4.50 -12.50
C ASN A 61 18.43 4.84 -11.01
N GLY A 62 19.06 3.93 -10.27
CA GLY A 62 19.31 4.11 -8.83
C GLY A 62 18.06 4.05 -7.95
N CYS A 63 16.95 3.54 -8.47
CA CYS A 63 15.70 3.36 -7.75
C CYS A 63 15.28 1.88 -7.73
N MET A 64 14.75 1.43 -6.60
CA MET A 64 13.97 0.19 -6.53
C MET A 64 12.48 0.55 -6.65
N ARG A 65 11.77 -0.08 -7.59
CA ARG A 65 10.33 0.08 -7.76
C ARG A 65 9.63 -1.21 -7.38
N GLN A 66 8.59 -1.12 -6.57
CA GLN A 66 7.72 -2.25 -6.22
C GLN A 66 6.29 -1.94 -6.60
N ARG A 67 5.66 -2.80 -7.41
CA ARG A 67 4.32 -2.57 -7.94
C ARG A 67 3.35 -3.63 -7.42
N PHE A 68 2.21 -3.15 -6.93
CA PHE A 68 1.04 -3.99 -6.65
C PHE A 68 0.07 -3.80 -7.83
N GLY A 69 0.18 -4.70 -8.81
CA GLY A 69 -0.54 -4.60 -10.07
C GLY A 69 -0.34 -3.24 -10.77
N ARG A 70 -1.42 -2.69 -11.32
CA ARG A 70 -1.39 -1.41 -12.05
C ARG A 70 -1.68 -0.18 -11.17
N ARG A 71 -2.08 -0.39 -9.91
CA ARG A 71 -2.66 0.67 -9.07
C ARG A 71 -1.69 1.28 -8.09
N ILE A 72 -0.84 0.48 -7.45
CA ILE A 72 0.08 0.99 -6.42
C ILE A 72 1.51 0.77 -6.89
N GLU A 73 2.32 1.81 -6.75
CA GLU A 73 3.76 1.77 -6.98
C GLU A 73 4.47 2.38 -5.77
N VAL A 74 5.51 1.70 -5.31
CA VAL A 74 6.44 2.18 -4.29
C VAL A 74 7.78 2.41 -4.97
N VAL A 75 8.37 3.59 -4.81
CA VAL A 75 9.66 3.95 -5.38
C VAL A 75 10.63 4.29 -4.26
N VAL A 76 11.71 3.54 -4.15
CA VAL A 76 12.81 3.79 -3.21
C VAL A 76 13.98 4.37 -3.99
N TYR A 77 14.42 5.56 -3.61
CA TYR A 77 15.61 6.21 -4.14
C TYR A 77 16.81 5.73 -3.34
N LEU A 78 17.60 4.81 -3.90
CA LEU A 78 18.66 4.10 -3.18
C LEU A 78 19.78 5.04 -2.70
N GLY A 79 20.06 6.11 -3.45
CA GLY A 79 21.10 7.09 -3.10
C GLY A 79 20.74 8.00 -1.92
N SER A 80 19.46 8.14 -1.57
CA SER A 80 19.00 9.02 -0.48
C SER A 80 18.13 8.33 0.55
N ASN A 81 17.94 7.01 0.42
CA ASN A 81 17.02 6.20 1.22
C ASN A 81 15.58 6.75 1.33
N ARG A 82 15.17 7.57 0.35
CA ARG A 82 13.83 8.16 0.33
C ARG A 82 12.86 7.19 -0.32
N THR A 83 11.69 7.01 0.25
CA THR A 83 10.61 6.19 -0.31
C THR A 83 9.42 7.06 -0.65
N THR A 84 8.86 6.87 -1.84
CA THR A 84 7.61 7.51 -2.26
C THR A 84 6.57 6.45 -2.64
N ILE A 85 5.32 6.70 -2.28
CA ILE A 85 4.18 5.82 -2.61
C ILE A 85 3.29 6.55 -3.60
N HIS A 86 2.98 5.88 -4.70
CA HIS A 86 2.04 6.31 -5.72
C HIS A 86 0.83 5.38 -5.73
N ILE A 87 -0.38 5.95 -5.73
CA ILE A 87 -1.63 5.22 -5.94
C ILE A 87 -2.35 5.88 -7.12
N ASP A 88 -2.72 5.08 -8.12
CA ASP A 88 -3.30 5.51 -9.39
C ASP A 88 -2.50 6.66 -10.05
N GLY A 89 -1.17 6.55 -10.01
CA GLY A 89 -0.24 7.52 -10.58
C GLY A 89 -0.08 8.82 -9.78
N GLN A 90 -0.73 8.97 -8.62
CA GLN A 90 -0.60 10.14 -7.75
C GLN A 90 0.32 9.83 -6.57
N ARG A 91 1.30 10.71 -6.29
CA ARG A 91 2.13 10.58 -5.09
C ARG A 91 1.29 10.90 -3.87
N VAL A 92 1.15 9.91 -3.00
CA VAL A 92 0.27 9.95 -1.83
C VAL A 92 1.05 9.96 -0.52
N ALA A 93 2.31 9.49 -0.49
CA ALA A 93 3.18 9.61 0.67
C ALA A 93 4.65 9.66 0.28
N SER A 94 5.47 10.21 1.18
CA SER A 94 6.92 10.17 1.14
C SER A 94 7.44 9.90 2.55
N PHE A 95 8.47 9.07 2.65
CA PHE A 95 9.15 8.74 3.90
C PHE A 95 10.65 8.84 3.67
N ASP A 96 11.34 9.42 4.64
CA ASP A 96 12.79 9.39 4.71
C ASP A 96 13.18 8.33 5.75
N ASP A 97 14.16 7.50 5.44
CA ASP A 97 14.76 6.51 6.35
C ASP A 97 13.81 5.45 6.93
N LEU A 98 13.10 4.73 6.05
CA LEU A 98 12.32 3.56 6.47
C LEU A 98 13.23 2.39 6.88
N THR A 99 12.98 1.84 8.07
CA THR A 99 13.62 0.60 8.52
C THR A 99 13.00 -0.63 7.85
N VAL A 100 13.74 -1.74 7.80
CA VAL A 100 13.27 -3.03 7.23
C VAL A 100 12.01 -3.56 7.92
N SER A 101 11.88 -3.37 9.24
CA SER A 101 10.67 -3.77 9.98
C SER A 101 9.45 -2.94 9.58
N THR A 102 9.63 -1.63 9.40
CA THR A 102 8.57 -0.71 8.96
C THR A 102 8.20 -0.96 7.50
N TRP A 103 9.19 -1.32 6.67
CA TRP A 103 9.03 -1.69 5.28
C TRP A 103 8.05 -2.84 5.09
N GLY A 104 8.21 -3.94 5.84
CA GLY A 104 7.28 -5.09 5.78
C GLY A 104 5.84 -4.72 6.14
N ASN A 105 5.66 -3.93 7.20
CA ASN A 105 4.33 -3.46 7.61
C ASN A 105 3.70 -2.50 6.58
N MET A 106 4.52 -1.66 5.96
CA MET A 106 4.09 -0.77 4.88
C MET A 106 3.61 -1.59 3.67
N LEU A 107 4.41 -2.54 3.19
CA LEU A 107 4.02 -3.38 2.05
C LEU A 107 2.76 -4.18 2.33
N TYR A 108 2.60 -4.72 3.54
CA TYR A 108 1.37 -5.40 3.95
C TYR A 108 0.17 -4.46 3.95
N SER A 109 0.32 -3.25 4.48
CA SER A 109 -0.74 -2.23 4.46
C SER A 109 -1.12 -1.86 3.02
N LEU A 110 -0.15 -1.73 2.13
CA LEU A 110 -0.38 -1.44 0.71
C LEU A 110 -1.06 -2.60 -0.02
N GLN A 111 -0.73 -3.86 0.30
CA GLN A 111 -1.46 -5.02 -0.22
C GLN A 111 -2.93 -4.99 0.20
N LEU A 112 -3.24 -4.68 1.46
CA LEU A 112 -4.61 -4.57 1.93
C LEU A 112 -5.37 -3.44 1.22
N ILE A 113 -4.69 -2.32 0.98
CA ILE A 113 -5.24 -1.21 0.21
C ILE A 113 -5.49 -1.66 -1.24
N TYR A 114 -4.50 -2.30 -1.88
CA TYR A 114 -4.63 -2.84 -3.24
C TYR A 114 -5.82 -3.79 -3.37
N ASN A 115 -5.98 -4.74 -2.44
CA ASN A 115 -7.09 -5.69 -2.45
C ASN A 115 -8.45 -4.96 -2.34
N ARG A 116 -8.58 -3.97 -1.46
CA ARG A 116 -9.82 -3.18 -1.32
C ARG A 116 -10.12 -2.33 -2.54
N LEU A 117 -9.08 -1.87 -3.20
CA LEU A 117 -9.12 -1.09 -4.43
C LEU A 117 -9.44 -1.97 -5.66
N ALA A 118 -9.17 -3.27 -5.58
CA ALA A 118 -9.33 -4.22 -6.68
C ALA A 118 -10.71 -4.91 -6.76
N ASP A 119 -11.58 -4.82 -5.73
CA ASP A 119 -12.82 -5.61 -5.63
C ASP A 119 -14.10 -4.87 -6.13
N PRO A 120 -15.09 -5.58 -6.73
CA PRO A 120 -15.69 -6.77 -6.12
C PRO A 120 -15.72 -8.04 -7.01
N HIS A 121 -14.71 -8.92 -6.91
CA HIS A 121 -14.85 -10.38 -6.74
C HIS A 121 -13.45 -11.06 -6.54
N PRO A 122 -13.38 -12.30 -5.97
CA PRO A 122 -13.05 -12.62 -4.60
C PRO A 122 -11.78 -13.49 -4.53
N ALA A 123 -10.63 -12.98 -4.09
CA ALA A 123 -9.55 -13.86 -3.65
C ALA A 123 -8.44 -13.07 -2.95
N TYR A 124 -8.59 -12.88 -1.65
CA TYR A 124 -7.52 -13.39 -0.80
C TYR A 124 -7.86 -14.85 -0.49
N THR A 125 -7.76 -15.73 -1.50
CA THR A 125 -7.32 -17.09 -1.21
C THR A 125 -5.81 -16.99 -1.08
N PRO A 126 -5.21 -17.42 0.04
CA PRO A 126 -3.77 -17.55 0.17
C PRO A 126 -3.30 -18.66 -0.78
N LYS A 127 -3.21 -18.37 -2.08
CA LYS A 127 -2.33 -19.10 -2.98
C LYS A 127 -0.99 -18.40 -2.90
N ALA A 128 -0.28 -18.67 -1.81
CA ALA A 128 1.16 -18.77 -1.90
C ALA A 128 1.49 -19.56 -3.17
N LYS A 129 2.40 -19.04 -3.99
CA LYS A 129 2.87 -19.68 -5.23
C LYS A 129 2.95 -21.20 -5.03
N PRO A 130 2.28 -22.04 -5.85
CA PRO A 130 2.57 -23.47 -5.89
C PRO A 130 3.95 -23.78 -6.51
N ALA A 131 4.82 -22.79 -6.65
CA ALA A 131 6.10 -22.91 -7.34
C ALA A 131 7.22 -23.48 -6.43
N GLU A 132 7.11 -23.37 -5.11
CA GLU A 132 8.13 -23.92 -4.20
C GLU A 132 7.86 -25.38 -3.77
N ALA A 133 6.61 -25.86 -3.87
CA ALA A 133 6.29 -27.26 -3.55
C ALA A 133 6.83 -28.26 -4.60
N LYS A 134 7.01 -27.83 -5.85
CA LYS A 134 7.56 -28.70 -6.92
C LYS A 134 9.07 -28.86 -6.84
N VAL A 135 9.80 -27.88 -6.30
CA VAL A 135 11.27 -27.98 -6.16
C VAL A 135 11.66 -28.87 -4.97
N ARG A 136 10.84 -28.92 -3.91
CA ARG A 136 11.13 -29.75 -2.73
C ARG A 136 10.76 -31.23 -2.89
N ALA A 137 9.86 -31.56 -3.82
CA ALA A 137 9.48 -32.95 -4.15
C ALA A 137 10.38 -33.60 -5.22
N ALA A 138 11.34 -32.87 -5.79
CA ALA A 138 12.29 -33.39 -6.77
C ALA A 138 13.69 -33.71 -6.17
N ILE A 139 13.84 -33.58 -4.84
CA ILE A 139 15.11 -33.78 -4.11
C ILE A 139 14.85 -34.66 -2.86
N GLN A 140 13.99 -35.67 -3.00
CA GLN A 140 13.84 -36.84 -2.13
C GLN A 140 13.64 -38.06 -3.02
#